data_AF-A0A2G6BWN1-F1
#
_entry.id   AF-A0A2G6BWN1-F1
#
_cell.length_a   1.000
_cell.length_b   1.000
_cell.length_c   1.000
_cell.angle_alpha   90.00
_cell.angle_beta   90.00
_cell.angle_gamma   90.00
#
_symmetry.space_group_name_H-M   'P 1'
#
loop_
_entity.id
_entity.type
_entity.pdbx_description
1 polymer ?
#
loop_
_entity_poly.entity_id
_entity_poly.type
_entity_poly.pdbx_seq_one_letter_code
_entity_poly.pdbx_strand_id
1 'polypeptide(L)'
;MKIVLYIAKKYSIPIFKPLVRFLDSSDHDYMFYLSDKVKKDLPKEWSKSKILENLRSAKKYNSDFVLSSGNFVDFRIPGIKVQIFHGLGVEKPAHFKIRHFFDLYLTSGPFVTEKFMELREDNNRYFEVRETGWLKIDYILGFDKDSYNYNIDIPSDKKIILYAPTFSNKMESASQMIGKIKGLISKDEFWILKFHELMDKEVVAHFKREKNILVVENYDITPYLHIADIMISDTSSVVYEFMALNKPVITIDTIS
;
A
#
# COMPACT_ATOMS: atom_id res chain seq x y z
N MET A 1 3.90 20.51 -16.24
CA MET A 1 2.92 20.57 -15.13
C MET A 1 3.68 20.52 -13.82
N LYS A 2 3.12 21.08 -12.75
CA LYS A 2 3.62 21.03 -11.38
C LYS A 2 2.77 20.09 -10.53
N ILE A 3 3.38 19.12 -9.88
CA ILE A 3 2.67 18.04 -9.21
C ILE A 3 3.09 17.94 -7.75
N VAL A 4 2.13 17.83 -6.83
CA VAL A 4 2.40 17.46 -5.43
C VAL A 4 2.06 16.00 -5.21
N LEU A 5 3.04 15.24 -4.71
CA LEU A 5 2.84 13.88 -4.22
C LEU A 5 2.58 13.94 -2.71
N TYR A 6 1.32 13.81 -2.31
CA TYR A 6 0.88 13.92 -0.92
C TYR A 6 0.95 12.56 -0.23
N ILE A 7 1.94 12.37 0.65
CA ILE A 7 2.26 11.07 1.25
C ILE A 7 2.22 11.17 2.78
N ALA A 8 1.11 10.74 3.37
CA ALA A 8 0.89 10.82 4.82
C ALA A 8 1.29 9.55 5.59
N LYS A 9 1.38 8.40 4.92
CA LYS A 9 1.56 7.06 5.52
C LYS A 9 2.66 6.28 4.79
N LYS A 10 3.35 5.37 5.46
CA LYS A 10 4.52 4.68 4.90
C LYS A 10 4.12 3.69 3.80
N TYR A 11 2.95 3.06 3.90
CA TYR A 11 2.40 2.18 2.86
C TYR A 11 2.30 2.86 1.49
N SER A 12 2.26 4.20 1.46
CA SER A 12 2.10 4.97 0.24
C SER A 12 3.39 5.05 -0.56
N ILE A 13 4.55 4.92 0.08
CA ILE A 13 5.85 4.95 -0.60
C ILE A 13 5.90 3.96 -1.78
N PRO A 14 5.63 2.64 -1.60
CA PRO A 14 5.66 1.71 -2.72
C PRO A 14 4.58 1.98 -3.77
N ILE A 15 3.44 2.60 -3.41
CA ILE A 15 2.40 3.00 -4.37
C ILE A 15 2.94 4.08 -5.32
N PHE A 16 3.67 5.07 -4.78
CA PHE A 16 4.18 6.18 -5.57
C PHE A 16 5.46 5.86 -6.36
N LYS A 17 6.14 4.73 -6.10
CA LYS A 17 7.41 4.37 -6.79
C LYS A 17 7.32 4.42 -8.32
N PRO A 18 6.31 3.82 -8.99
CA PRO A 18 6.23 3.85 -10.45
C PRO A 18 6.01 5.26 -11.00
N LEU A 19 5.18 6.06 -10.32
CA LEU A 19 4.94 7.45 -10.71
C LEU A 19 6.20 8.30 -10.53
N VAL A 20 6.94 8.14 -9.44
CA VAL A 20 8.20 8.88 -9.25
C VAL A 20 9.21 8.53 -10.33
N ARG A 21 9.36 7.24 -10.67
CA ARG A 21 10.23 6.79 -11.78
C ARG A 21 9.84 7.44 -13.11
N PHE A 22 8.54 7.53 -13.40
CA PHE A 22 8.05 8.24 -14.57
C PHE A 22 8.39 9.74 -14.51
N LEU A 23 8.10 10.40 -13.39
CA LEU A 23 8.33 11.84 -13.22
C LEU A 23 9.81 12.22 -13.33
N ASP A 24 10.71 11.40 -12.78
CA ASP A 24 12.17 11.60 -12.88
C ASP A 24 12.71 11.54 -14.32
N SER A 25 11.96 10.95 -15.25
CA SER A 25 12.30 10.87 -16.69
C SER A 25 11.42 11.76 -17.57
N SER A 26 10.63 12.66 -16.96
CA SER A 26 9.69 13.54 -17.66
C SER A 26 10.05 15.02 -17.50
N ASP A 27 9.46 15.88 -18.33
CA ASP A 27 9.56 17.34 -18.19
C ASP A 27 8.58 17.93 -17.15
N HIS A 28 7.97 17.08 -16.31
CA HIS A 28 7.06 17.51 -15.25
C HIS A 28 7.82 17.81 -13.96
N ASP A 29 7.53 18.97 -13.38
CA ASP A 29 8.06 19.34 -12.08
C ASP A 29 7.20 18.71 -10.98
N TYR A 30 7.83 18.19 -9.94
CA TYR A 30 7.10 17.59 -8.83
C TYR A 30 7.80 17.77 -7.49
N MET A 31 6.99 17.86 -6.43
CA MET A 31 7.47 17.88 -5.06
C MET A 31 6.64 16.97 -4.15
N PHE A 32 7.27 16.45 -3.12
CA PHE A 32 6.65 15.66 -2.07
C PHE A 32 6.10 16.55 -0.97
N TYR A 33 4.88 16.26 -0.51
CA TYR A 33 4.34 16.79 0.73
C TYR A 33 4.13 15.63 1.71
N LEU A 34 4.99 15.57 2.74
CA LEU A 34 5.17 14.39 3.57
C LEU A 34 4.76 14.62 5.02
N SER A 35 4.21 13.60 5.68
CA SER A 35 4.15 13.60 7.14
C SER A 35 5.52 13.33 7.77
N ASP A 36 5.76 13.79 8.99
CA ASP A 36 7.03 13.54 9.70
C ASP A 36 7.35 12.05 9.88
N LYS A 37 6.30 11.21 9.96
CA LYS A 37 6.45 9.76 10.03
C LYS A 37 7.00 9.16 8.73
N VAL A 38 6.68 9.76 7.58
CA VAL A 38 7.14 9.29 6.27
C VAL A 38 8.53 9.82 5.96
N LYS A 39 8.86 11.07 6.37
CA LYS A 39 10.18 11.69 6.13
C LYS A 39 11.36 10.82 6.61
N LYS A 40 11.17 10.04 7.68
CA LYS A 40 12.21 9.17 8.27
C LYS A 40 12.51 7.90 7.46
N ASP A 41 11.53 7.44 6.68
CA ASP A 41 11.58 6.17 5.96
C ASP A 41 11.58 6.38 4.44
N LEU A 42 11.76 7.62 4.01
CA LEU A 42 11.78 7.98 2.60
C LEU A 42 12.94 7.25 1.91
N PRO A 43 12.70 6.65 0.72
CA PRO A 43 13.77 6.04 -0.06
C PRO A 43 14.90 7.04 -0.32
N LYS A 44 16.16 6.58 -0.29
CA LYS A 44 17.34 7.45 -0.43
C LYS A 44 17.39 8.12 -1.80
N GLU A 45 16.88 7.44 -2.82
CA GLU A 45 16.73 7.92 -4.18
C GLU A 45 15.79 9.14 -4.28
N TRP A 46 14.88 9.33 -3.31
CA TRP A 46 14.01 10.50 -3.27
C TRP A 46 14.71 11.64 -2.53
N SER A 47 15.34 12.53 -3.30
CA SER A 47 16.16 13.64 -2.78
C SER A 47 15.38 14.57 -1.84
N LYS A 48 16.03 15.02 -0.75
CA LYS A 48 15.47 16.02 0.19
C LYS A 48 15.07 17.34 -0.48
N SER A 49 15.73 17.74 -1.57
CA SER A 49 15.43 18.98 -2.30
C SER A 49 14.03 19.01 -2.91
N LYS A 50 13.38 17.85 -3.09
CA LYS A 50 12.02 17.73 -3.62
C LYS A 50 10.94 17.76 -2.52
N ILE A 51 11.24 18.13 -1.27
CA ILE A 51 10.28 18.09 -0.15
C ILE A 51 9.74 19.48 0.18
N LEU A 52 8.42 19.61 0.21
CA LEU A 52 7.70 20.77 0.73
C LEU A 52 7.54 20.64 2.24
N GLU A 53 8.16 21.54 3.00
CA GLU A 53 8.26 21.42 4.46
C GLU A 53 6.96 21.75 5.19
N ASN A 54 6.10 22.58 4.60
CA ASN A 54 4.87 23.03 5.25
C ASN A 54 3.84 23.56 4.23
N LEU A 55 2.62 23.81 4.71
CA LEU A 55 1.52 24.30 3.88
C LEU A 55 1.85 25.61 3.15
N ARG A 56 2.64 26.52 3.75
CA ARG A 56 3.03 27.78 3.10
C ARG A 56 3.88 27.49 1.86
N SER A 57 4.86 26.58 1.96
CA SER A 57 5.66 26.15 0.82
C SER A 57 4.80 25.44 -0.24
N ALA A 58 3.86 24.57 0.18
CA ALA A 58 2.97 23.86 -0.74
C ALA A 58 2.03 24.81 -1.50
N LYS A 59 1.52 25.86 -0.83
CA LYS A 59 0.75 26.93 -1.48
C LYS A 59 1.59 27.71 -2.47
N LYS A 60 2.82 28.08 -2.09
CA LYS A 60 3.75 28.84 -2.96
C LYS A 60 4.16 28.04 -4.20
N TYR A 61 4.29 26.73 -4.08
CA TYR A 61 4.63 25.85 -5.19
C TYR A 61 3.58 25.93 -6.33
N ASN A 62 2.31 26.14 -5.95
CA ASN A 62 1.18 26.34 -6.85
C ASN A 62 1.06 25.21 -7.89
N SER A 63 0.87 24.00 -7.40
CA SER A 63 0.72 22.80 -8.22
C SER A 63 -0.55 22.80 -9.05
N ASP A 64 -0.46 22.18 -10.23
CA ASP A 64 -1.60 21.86 -11.09
C ASP A 64 -2.37 20.65 -10.55
N PHE A 65 -1.66 19.67 -9.96
CA PHE A 65 -2.24 18.43 -9.42
C PHE A 65 -1.68 18.09 -8.04
N VAL A 66 -2.51 17.47 -7.19
CA VAL A 66 -2.12 16.89 -5.91
C VAL A 66 -2.61 15.45 -5.85
N LEU A 67 -1.69 14.49 -5.88
CA LEU A 67 -2.00 13.07 -5.86
C LEU A 67 -1.85 12.53 -4.44
N SER A 68 -2.82 11.74 -3.99
CA SER A 68 -2.79 11.07 -2.68
C SER A 68 -3.37 9.66 -2.79
N SER A 69 -2.70 8.71 -2.16
CA SER A 69 -3.20 7.35 -1.92
C SER A 69 -4.04 7.26 -0.63
N GLY A 70 -4.02 8.31 0.19
CA GLY A 70 -4.77 8.38 1.43
C GLY A 70 -6.19 8.94 1.21
N ASN A 71 -7.05 8.79 2.22
CA ASN A 71 -8.45 9.25 2.16
C ASN A 71 -8.63 10.76 2.46
N PHE A 72 -7.56 11.55 2.39
CA PHE A 72 -7.53 12.98 2.71
C PHE A 72 -6.45 13.69 1.91
N VAL A 73 -6.75 14.92 1.49
CA VAL A 73 -5.79 15.93 0.99
C VAL A 73 -6.17 17.29 1.58
N ASP A 74 -5.18 18.09 1.95
CA ASP A 74 -5.41 19.45 2.43
C ASP A 74 -5.93 20.35 1.29
N PHE A 75 -7.19 20.74 1.38
CA PHE A 75 -7.90 21.57 0.37
C PHE A 75 -7.21 22.91 0.09
N ARG A 76 -6.34 23.37 1.00
CA ARG A 76 -5.66 24.66 0.88
C ARG A 76 -4.42 24.60 -0.02
N ILE A 77 -3.94 23.41 -0.37
CA ILE A 77 -2.88 23.24 -1.39
C ILE A 77 -3.53 23.49 -2.75
N PRO A 78 -2.96 24.27 -3.69
CA PRO A 78 -3.54 24.48 -5.03
C PRO A 78 -3.54 23.22 -5.91
N GLY A 79 -4.38 23.20 -6.96
CA GLY A 79 -4.42 22.15 -7.99
C GLY A 79 -5.58 21.14 -7.86
N ILE A 80 -5.76 20.29 -8.88
CA ILE A 80 -6.77 19.22 -8.92
C ILE A 80 -6.38 18.10 -7.94
N LYS A 81 -7.32 17.65 -7.12
CA LYS A 81 -7.11 16.62 -6.09
C LYS A 81 -7.41 15.24 -6.66
N VAL A 82 -6.38 14.41 -6.72
CA VAL A 82 -6.43 13.11 -7.39
C VAL A 82 -6.25 11.99 -6.37
N GLN A 83 -7.23 11.09 -6.29
CA GLN A 83 -7.17 9.88 -5.47
C GLN A 83 -6.58 8.73 -6.29
N ILE A 84 -5.51 8.12 -5.78
CA ILE A 84 -4.86 6.95 -6.38
C ILE A 84 -4.98 5.66 -5.54
N PHE A 85 -5.75 5.74 -4.46
CA PHE A 85 -6.10 4.65 -3.55
C PHE A 85 -4.94 4.02 -2.77
N HIS A 86 -5.23 3.64 -1.52
CA HIS A 86 -4.30 2.93 -0.64
C HIS A 86 -4.11 1.47 -1.06
N GLY A 87 -5.16 0.83 -1.59
CA GLY A 87 -5.12 -0.58 -1.93
C GLY A 87 -6.41 -1.04 -2.60
N LEU A 88 -6.36 -2.26 -3.15
CA LEU A 88 -7.49 -2.97 -3.75
C LEU A 88 -8.41 -3.46 -2.62
N GLY A 89 -9.40 -2.66 -2.25
CA GLY A 89 -10.24 -2.85 -1.06
C GLY A 89 -11.70 -3.13 -1.40
N VAL A 90 -11.95 -3.89 -2.46
CA VAL A 90 -13.27 -3.99 -3.12
C VAL A 90 -14.39 -4.55 -2.23
N GLU A 91 -14.05 -5.32 -1.19
CA GLU A 91 -15.01 -5.87 -0.23
C GLU A 91 -15.40 -4.87 0.87
N LYS A 92 -14.64 -3.78 1.04
CA LYS A 92 -14.77 -2.88 2.19
C LYS A 92 -15.69 -1.70 1.84
N PRO A 93 -16.84 -1.51 2.52
CA PRO A 93 -17.71 -0.35 2.27
C PRO A 93 -16.99 1.00 2.40
N ALA A 94 -16.00 1.07 3.31
CA ALA A 94 -15.19 2.26 3.50
C ALA A 94 -14.35 2.67 2.27
N HIS A 95 -14.07 1.74 1.35
CA HIS A 95 -13.35 1.99 0.09
C HIS A 95 -14.18 2.88 -0.86
N PHE A 96 -15.51 2.76 -0.79
CA PHE A 96 -16.47 3.48 -1.64
C PHE A 96 -17.04 4.74 -0.97
N LYS A 97 -16.50 5.14 0.19
CA LYS A 97 -16.99 6.33 0.89
C LYS A 97 -16.47 7.61 0.23
N ILE A 98 -17.38 8.38 -0.35
CA ILE A 98 -17.10 9.73 -0.85
C ILE A 98 -16.90 10.70 0.32
N ARG A 99 -15.79 11.45 0.29
CA ARG A 99 -15.35 12.34 1.40
C ARG A 99 -15.18 13.81 0.99
N HIS A 100 -15.48 14.15 -0.27
CA HIS A 100 -15.41 15.51 -0.80
C HIS A 100 -14.02 16.16 -0.73
N PHE A 101 -12.95 15.35 -0.77
CA PHE A 101 -11.56 15.81 -0.83
C PHE A 101 -10.92 15.70 -2.21
N PHE A 102 -11.59 15.07 -3.17
CA PHE A 102 -11.02 14.67 -4.45
C PHE A 102 -11.90 15.12 -5.60
N ASP A 103 -11.25 15.66 -6.63
CA ASP A 103 -11.88 16.09 -7.89
C ASP A 103 -11.81 14.97 -8.94
N LEU A 104 -10.85 14.04 -8.80
CA LEU A 104 -10.62 12.92 -9.71
C LEU A 104 -10.27 11.65 -8.95
N TYR A 105 -10.92 10.55 -9.29
CA TYR A 105 -10.63 9.21 -8.81
C TYR A 105 -10.03 8.35 -9.93
N LEU A 106 -8.82 7.82 -9.71
CA LEU A 106 -8.13 6.91 -10.62
C LEU A 106 -8.37 5.46 -10.19
N THR A 107 -9.40 4.83 -10.75
CA THR A 107 -9.92 3.53 -10.31
C THR A 107 -9.10 2.37 -10.85
N SER A 108 -9.07 1.29 -10.08
CA SER A 108 -8.15 0.16 -10.29
C SER A 108 -8.57 -0.85 -11.36
N GLY A 109 -9.82 -0.81 -11.81
CA GLY A 109 -10.36 -1.73 -12.82
C GLY A 109 -11.89 -1.70 -12.87
N PRO A 110 -12.51 -2.46 -13.80
CA PRO A 110 -13.91 -2.27 -14.21
C PRO A 110 -14.91 -2.28 -13.05
N PHE A 111 -14.77 -3.22 -12.13
CA PHE A 111 -15.67 -3.34 -10.97
C PHE A 111 -15.63 -2.11 -10.05
N VAL A 112 -14.44 -1.56 -9.80
CA VAL A 112 -14.29 -0.36 -8.97
C VAL A 112 -14.74 0.88 -9.75
N THR A 113 -14.41 0.93 -11.04
CA THR A 113 -14.82 2.01 -11.94
C THR A 113 -16.34 2.14 -11.99
N GLU A 114 -17.06 1.05 -12.23
CA GLU A 114 -18.53 1.03 -12.31
C GLU A 114 -19.17 1.60 -11.03
N LYS A 115 -18.76 1.10 -9.86
CA LYS A 115 -19.24 1.61 -8.56
C LYS A 115 -18.93 3.10 -8.36
N PHE A 116 -17.75 3.56 -8.76
CA PHE A 116 -17.41 4.99 -8.64
C PHE A 116 -18.18 5.86 -9.64
N MET A 117 -18.56 5.33 -10.81
CA MET A 117 -19.45 6.01 -11.75
C MET A 117 -20.86 6.17 -11.16
N GLU A 118 -21.40 5.15 -10.47
CA GLU A 118 -22.66 5.26 -9.73
C GLU A 118 -22.57 6.32 -8.63
N LEU A 119 -21.53 6.25 -7.80
CA LEU A 119 -21.29 7.25 -6.74
C LEU A 119 -21.15 8.66 -7.29
N ARG A 120 -20.59 8.82 -8.50
CA ARG A 120 -20.48 10.12 -9.16
C ARG A 120 -21.86 10.68 -9.47
N GLU A 121 -22.78 9.87 -9.97
CA GLU A 121 -24.16 10.28 -10.23
C GLU A 121 -24.89 10.66 -8.93
N ASP A 122 -24.75 9.85 -7.88
CA ASP A 122 -25.33 10.12 -6.55
C ASP A 122 -24.79 11.40 -5.88
N ASN A 123 -23.62 11.87 -6.34
CA ASN A 123 -22.94 13.05 -5.80
C ASN A 123 -23.00 14.24 -6.77
N ASN A 124 -24.07 14.37 -7.56
CA ASN A 124 -24.27 15.49 -8.50
C ASN A 124 -23.08 15.70 -9.47
N ARG A 125 -22.34 14.64 -9.78
CA ARG A 125 -21.19 14.64 -10.70
C ARG A 125 -20.09 15.66 -10.34
N TYR A 126 -19.85 15.92 -9.04
CA TYR A 126 -18.84 16.90 -8.64
C TYR A 126 -17.39 16.45 -8.89
N PHE A 127 -17.15 15.15 -9.09
CA PHE A 127 -15.84 14.57 -9.38
C PHE A 127 -15.84 13.77 -10.68
N GLU A 128 -14.66 13.55 -11.23
CA GLU A 128 -14.43 12.68 -12.39
C GLU A 128 -13.88 11.32 -11.97
N VAL A 129 -14.12 10.31 -12.82
CA VAL A 129 -13.65 8.94 -12.63
C VAL A 129 -12.91 8.50 -13.89
N ARG A 130 -11.71 7.94 -13.74
CA ARG A 130 -10.93 7.36 -14.84
C ARG A 130 -10.36 6.03 -14.41
N GLU A 131 -10.59 5.01 -15.22
CA GLU A 131 -9.97 3.70 -15.03
C GLU A 131 -8.53 3.74 -15.53
N THR A 132 -7.58 3.46 -14.65
CA THR A 132 -6.15 3.50 -14.98
C THR A 132 -5.39 2.25 -14.57
N GLY A 133 -6.05 1.31 -13.90
CA GLY A 133 -5.35 0.33 -13.09
C GLY A 133 -4.85 0.96 -11.78
N TRP A 134 -4.27 0.13 -10.90
CA TRP A 134 -3.71 0.60 -9.64
C TRP A 134 -2.18 0.70 -9.72
N LEU A 135 -1.66 1.90 -9.50
CA LEU A 135 -0.26 2.26 -9.70
C LEU A 135 0.75 1.31 -9.04
N LYS A 136 0.44 0.73 -7.88
CA LYS A 136 1.37 -0.20 -7.19
C LYS A 136 1.55 -1.52 -7.95
N ILE A 137 0.62 -1.92 -8.81
CA ILE A 137 0.74 -3.13 -9.63
C ILE A 137 1.96 -3.05 -10.54
N ASP A 138 2.25 -1.89 -11.13
CA ASP A 138 3.47 -1.66 -11.92
C ASP A 138 4.74 -1.91 -11.12
N TYR A 139 4.74 -1.52 -9.83
CA TYR A 139 5.86 -1.79 -8.93
C TYR A 139 5.96 -3.27 -8.59
N ILE A 140 4.83 -3.94 -8.33
CA ILE A 140 4.79 -5.36 -7.99
C ILE A 140 5.28 -6.22 -9.16
N LEU A 141 4.78 -5.98 -10.37
CA LEU A 141 5.13 -6.75 -11.57
C LEU A 141 6.54 -6.45 -12.07
N GLY A 142 7.00 -5.20 -11.92
CA GLY A 142 8.35 -4.76 -12.30
C GLY A 142 9.39 -4.87 -11.19
N PHE A 143 9.08 -5.56 -10.09
CA PHE A 143 10.01 -5.67 -8.96
C PHE A 143 11.16 -6.62 -9.29
N ASP A 144 12.39 -6.12 -9.20
CA ASP A 144 13.60 -6.92 -9.34
C ASP A 144 13.99 -7.52 -7.98
N LYS A 145 13.61 -8.78 -7.78
CA LYS A 145 13.89 -9.52 -6.54
C LYS A 145 15.39 -9.84 -6.37
N ASP A 146 16.15 -9.94 -7.45
CA ASP A 146 17.53 -10.43 -7.41
C ASP A 146 18.50 -9.32 -6.94
N SER A 147 18.16 -8.05 -7.18
CA SER A 147 18.90 -6.90 -6.65
C SER A 147 18.43 -6.45 -5.26
N TYR A 148 17.34 -7.02 -4.73
CA TYR A 148 16.82 -6.61 -3.43
C TYR A 148 17.64 -7.22 -2.29
N ASN A 149 18.28 -6.36 -1.48
CA ASN A 149 18.94 -6.83 -0.27
C ASN A 149 17.92 -7.03 0.86
N TYR A 150 17.52 -8.28 1.07
CA TYR A 150 16.58 -8.67 2.11
C TYR A 150 17.12 -8.47 3.54
N ASN A 151 18.45 -8.38 3.73
CA ASN A 151 19.11 -8.36 5.04
C ASN A 151 18.67 -9.52 5.97
N ILE A 152 18.34 -10.67 5.38
CA ILE A 152 17.91 -11.89 6.07
C ILE A 152 18.41 -13.11 5.28
N ASP A 153 18.81 -14.15 6.01
CA ASP A 153 19.05 -15.46 5.41
C ASP A 153 17.71 -16.15 5.22
N ILE A 154 17.28 -16.21 3.96
CA ILE A 154 16.08 -16.96 3.56
C ILE A 154 16.54 -18.39 3.23
N PRO A 155 16.01 -19.42 3.91
CA PRO A 155 16.38 -20.80 3.61
C PRO A 155 15.96 -21.17 2.18
N SER A 156 16.91 -21.67 1.38
CA SER A 156 16.68 -22.07 -0.02
C SER A 156 16.03 -23.44 -0.16
N ASP A 157 16.08 -24.25 0.91
CA ASP A 157 15.55 -25.61 0.99
C ASP A 157 14.14 -25.69 1.59
N LYS A 158 13.53 -24.54 1.92
CA LYS A 158 12.22 -24.48 2.59
C LYS A 158 11.14 -23.82 1.74
N LYS A 159 9.90 -24.24 1.98
CA LYS A 159 8.72 -23.56 1.47
C LYS A 159 8.50 -22.26 2.25
N ILE A 160 8.39 -21.14 1.54
CA ILE A 160 8.24 -19.82 2.17
C ILE A 160 6.76 -19.45 2.24
N ILE A 161 6.24 -19.30 3.45
CA ILE A 161 4.85 -18.93 3.71
C ILE A 161 4.80 -17.47 4.15
N LEU A 162 4.04 -16.63 3.46
CA LEU A 162 3.80 -15.25 3.86
C LEU A 162 2.46 -15.13 4.58
N TYR A 163 2.51 -14.79 5.87
CA TYR A 163 1.32 -14.43 6.63
C TYR A 163 1.19 -12.91 6.72
N ALA A 164 0.12 -12.35 6.13
CA ALA A 164 -0.06 -10.91 5.99
C ALA A 164 -1.50 -10.47 6.28
N PRO A 165 -1.92 -10.39 7.56
CA PRO A 165 -3.28 -10.04 7.95
C PRO A 165 -3.59 -8.55 7.78
N THR A 166 -4.88 -8.21 7.75
CA THR A 166 -5.40 -6.84 7.83
C THR A 166 -5.23 -6.28 9.24
N PHE A 167 -5.52 -4.98 9.43
CA PHE A 167 -5.39 -4.31 10.74
C PHE A 167 -6.73 -4.07 11.45
N SER A 168 -7.85 -4.32 10.79
CA SER A 168 -9.15 -4.01 11.38
C SER A 168 -9.52 -5.04 12.44
N ASN A 169 -9.73 -4.63 13.68
CA ASN A 169 -10.04 -5.52 14.81
C ASN A 169 -11.23 -6.47 14.58
N LYS A 170 -12.13 -6.15 13.64
CA LYS A 170 -13.28 -7.01 13.29
C LYS A 170 -12.98 -8.05 12.20
N MET A 171 -11.83 -7.94 11.53
CA MET A 171 -11.48 -8.73 10.34
C MET A 171 -10.07 -9.33 10.40
N GLU A 172 -9.24 -8.88 11.33
CA GLU A 172 -7.86 -9.34 11.44
C GLU A 172 -7.78 -10.71 12.11
N SER A 173 -6.99 -11.60 11.53
CA SER A 173 -6.80 -12.97 11.99
C SER A 173 -5.67 -13.13 13.02
N ALA A 174 -4.82 -12.12 13.23
CA ALA A 174 -3.61 -12.29 14.03
C ALA A 174 -3.89 -12.49 15.51
N SER A 175 -4.88 -11.80 16.09
CA SER A 175 -5.26 -12.05 17.49
C SER A 175 -5.63 -13.51 17.74
N GLN A 176 -6.29 -14.15 16.79
CA GLN A 176 -6.66 -15.57 16.88
C GLN A 176 -5.48 -16.52 16.68
N MET A 177 -4.39 -16.05 16.06
CA MET A 177 -3.16 -16.80 15.78
C MET A 177 -2.10 -16.68 16.88
N ILE A 178 -2.30 -15.81 17.87
CA ILE A 178 -1.43 -15.70 19.05
C ILE A 178 -1.33 -17.07 19.73
N GLY A 179 -0.10 -17.54 19.93
CA GLY A 179 0.20 -18.84 20.53
C GLY A 179 -0.04 -20.06 19.63
N LYS A 180 -0.81 -19.93 18.54
CA LYS A 180 -1.13 -21.04 17.64
C LYS A 180 -0.16 -21.17 16.47
N ILE A 181 0.33 -20.04 15.95
CA ILE A 181 1.09 -20.02 14.69
C ILE A 181 2.27 -21.00 14.70
N LYS A 182 2.98 -21.12 15.83
CA LYS A 182 4.12 -22.02 15.98
C LYS A 182 3.77 -23.48 15.78
N GLY A 183 2.59 -23.91 16.23
CA GLY A 183 2.12 -25.29 16.09
C GLY A 183 1.69 -25.63 14.66
N LEU A 184 1.52 -24.63 13.80
CA LEU A 184 1.15 -24.82 12.39
C LEU A 184 2.37 -24.99 11.48
N ILE A 185 3.55 -24.54 11.91
CA ILE A 185 4.75 -24.49 11.06
C ILE A 185 5.35 -25.89 10.93
N SER A 186 5.39 -26.41 9.72
CA SER A 186 6.09 -27.67 9.44
C SER A 186 7.62 -27.47 9.43
N LYS A 187 8.38 -28.56 9.56
CA LYS A 187 9.86 -28.52 9.59
C LYS A 187 10.47 -27.93 8.31
N ASP A 188 9.79 -28.14 7.18
CA ASP A 188 10.20 -27.78 5.83
C ASP A 188 9.64 -26.41 5.39
N GLU A 189 9.00 -25.69 6.32
CA GLU A 189 8.47 -24.34 6.09
C GLU A 189 9.30 -23.26 6.79
N PHE A 190 9.29 -22.08 6.18
CA PHE A 190 9.78 -20.84 6.74
C PHE A 190 8.70 -19.77 6.61
N TRP A 191 8.26 -19.24 7.74
CA TRP A 191 7.14 -18.30 7.79
C TRP A 191 7.66 -16.87 7.89
N ILE A 192 7.14 -16.00 7.02
CA ILE A 192 7.35 -14.56 7.04
C ILE A 192 6.05 -13.92 7.50
N LEU A 193 6.09 -13.24 8.64
CA LEU A 193 4.94 -12.54 9.22
C LEU A 193 5.09 -11.05 8.94
N LYS A 194 4.15 -10.50 8.17
CA LYS A 194 4.16 -9.08 7.79
C LYS A 194 2.86 -8.41 8.21
N PHE A 195 2.93 -7.67 9.30
CA PHE A 195 1.78 -6.93 9.82
C PHE A 195 1.64 -5.56 9.17
N HIS A 196 0.40 -5.08 9.08
CA HIS A 196 0.07 -3.77 8.54
C HIS A 196 0.49 -2.64 9.51
N GLU A 197 0.92 -1.47 8.99
CA GLU A 197 1.47 -0.38 9.84
C GLU A 197 0.47 0.23 10.85
N LEU A 198 -0.82 -0.02 10.65
CA LEU A 198 -1.93 0.45 11.49
C LEU A 198 -2.44 -0.62 12.48
N MET A 199 -1.81 -1.80 12.48
CA MET A 199 -2.19 -2.88 13.37
C MET A 199 -1.87 -2.55 14.83
N ASP A 200 -2.65 -3.12 15.75
CA ASP A 200 -2.39 -2.98 17.18
C ASP A 200 -1.00 -3.53 17.52
N LYS A 201 -0.17 -2.69 18.14
CA LYS A 201 1.21 -3.03 18.50
C LYS A 201 1.26 -4.11 19.57
N GLU A 202 0.27 -4.18 20.44
CA GLU A 202 0.18 -5.22 21.46
C GLU A 202 -0.05 -6.59 20.82
N VAL A 203 -0.91 -6.66 19.79
CA VAL A 203 -1.11 -7.90 19.00
C VAL A 203 0.18 -8.29 18.31
N VAL A 204 0.85 -7.35 17.62
CA VAL A 204 2.10 -7.60 16.91
C VAL A 204 3.22 -8.08 17.86
N ALA A 205 3.29 -7.55 19.08
CA ALA A 205 4.33 -7.88 20.06
C ALA A 205 4.33 -9.35 20.52
N HIS A 206 3.23 -10.08 20.31
CA HIS A 206 3.15 -11.51 20.59
C HIS A 206 3.90 -12.37 19.57
N PHE A 207 4.19 -11.83 18.38
CA PHE A 207 4.91 -12.51 17.32
C PHE A 207 6.38 -12.09 17.35
N LYS A 208 7.28 -13.07 17.49
CA LYS A 208 8.73 -12.83 17.59
C LYS A 208 9.46 -13.64 16.54
N ARG A 209 10.65 -13.15 16.17
CA ARG A 209 11.57 -13.87 15.30
C ARG A 209 12.01 -15.17 15.99
N GLU A 210 11.95 -16.27 15.26
CA GLU A 210 12.37 -17.61 15.71
C GLU A 210 13.03 -18.37 14.55
N LYS A 211 13.46 -19.62 14.78
CA LYS A 211 14.23 -20.40 13.80
C LYS A 211 13.54 -20.50 12.42
N ASN A 212 12.22 -20.71 12.40
CA ASN A 212 11.42 -20.82 11.17
C ASN A 212 10.42 -19.66 11.02
N ILE A 213 10.61 -18.56 11.77
CA ILE A 213 9.71 -17.41 11.75
C ILE A 213 10.53 -16.13 11.61
N LEU A 214 10.22 -15.35 10.59
CA LEU A 214 10.68 -13.99 10.43
C LEU A 214 9.51 -13.02 10.62
N VAL A 215 9.64 -12.08 11.55
CA VAL A 215 8.71 -10.93 11.64
C VAL A 215 9.33 -9.75 10.89
N VAL A 216 8.59 -9.22 9.91
CA VAL A 216 9.05 -8.14 9.04
C VAL A 216 8.47 -6.80 9.47
N GLU A 217 9.34 -5.87 9.82
CA GLU A 217 8.96 -4.49 10.18
C GLU A 217 8.99 -3.52 9.00
N ASN A 218 9.61 -3.90 7.88
CA ASN A 218 9.69 -3.08 6.67
C ASN A 218 8.29 -2.62 6.23
N TYR A 219 8.12 -1.37 5.81
CA TYR A 219 6.82 -0.87 5.34
C TYR A 219 6.40 -1.49 4.00
N ASP A 220 7.37 -1.91 3.18
CA ASP A 220 7.13 -2.47 1.86
C ASP A 220 7.03 -3.99 1.93
N ILE A 221 5.85 -4.52 1.59
CA ILE A 221 5.61 -5.97 1.52
C ILE A 221 6.09 -6.58 0.20
N THR A 222 6.25 -5.77 -0.85
CA THR A 222 6.51 -6.23 -2.23
C THR A 222 7.67 -7.23 -2.33
N PRO A 223 8.83 -7.02 -1.68
CA PRO A 223 9.93 -8.00 -1.71
C PRO A 223 9.52 -9.39 -1.21
N TYR A 224 8.66 -9.43 -0.19
CA TYR A 224 8.21 -10.65 0.46
C TYR A 224 7.14 -11.37 -0.37
N LEU A 225 6.35 -10.65 -1.17
CA LEU A 225 5.44 -11.25 -2.17
C LEU A 225 6.24 -12.09 -3.19
N HIS A 226 7.43 -11.63 -3.58
CA HIS A 226 8.25 -12.27 -4.61
C HIS A 226 8.97 -13.53 -4.15
N ILE A 227 9.42 -13.58 -2.89
CA ILE A 227 10.08 -14.77 -2.32
C ILE A 227 9.10 -15.79 -1.75
N ALA A 228 7.90 -15.36 -1.33
CA ALA A 228 6.93 -16.29 -0.77
C ALA A 228 6.34 -17.20 -1.85
N ASP A 229 6.15 -18.47 -1.49
CA ASP A 229 5.52 -19.46 -2.34
C ASP A 229 3.99 -19.45 -2.21
N ILE A 230 3.51 -19.26 -0.99
CA ILE A 230 2.10 -19.27 -0.61
C ILE A 230 1.86 -18.07 0.32
N MET A 231 0.71 -17.43 0.16
CA MET A 231 0.23 -16.44 1.14
C MET A 231 -0.91 -17.02 1.97
N ILE A 232 -0.86 -16.76 3.27
CA ILE A 232 -1.99 -16.90 4.19
C ILE A 232 -2.41 -15.50 4.62
N SER A 233 -3.67 -15.15 4.45
CA SER A 233 -4.19 -13.83 4.82
C SER A 233 -5.66 -13.90 5.22
N ASP A 234 -6.22 -12.77 5.59
CA ASP A 234 -7.64 -12.57 5.88
C ASP A 234 -8.22 -11.57 4.85
N THR A 235 -9.12 -10.66 5.26
CA THR A 235 -9.69 -9.62 4.38
C THR A 235 -8.69 -8.47 4.10
N SER A 236 -7.41 -8.80 3.92
CA SER A 236 -6.35 -7.85 3.57
C SER A 236 -6.34 -7.59 2.07
N SER A 237 -6.16 -6.32 1.67
CA SER A 237 -6.05 -5.97 0.25
C SER A 237 -4.79 -6.54 -0.41
N VAL A 238 -3.82 -6.99 0.38
CA VAL A 238 -2.58 -7.58 -0.12
C VAL A 238 -2.79 -8.94 -0.78
N VAL A 239 -3.94 -9.59 -0.55
CA VAL A 239 -4.35 -10.80 -1.26
C VAL A 239 -4.32 -10.56 -2.77
N TYR A 240 -4.92 -9.45 -3.24
CA TYR A 240 -4.94 -9.11 -4.66
C TYR A 240 -3.53 -8.77 -5.20
N GLU A 241 -2.65 -8.22 -4.37
CA GLU A 241 -1.25 -7.97 -4.73
C GLU A 241 -0.49 -9.27 -4.99
N PHE A 242 -0.71 -10.29 -4.15
CA PHE A 242 -0.07 -11.59 -4.30
C PHE A 242 -0.64 -12.40 -5.47
N MET A 243 -1.97 -12.31 -5.66
CA MET A 243 -2.65 -12.92 -6.80
C MET A 243 -2.15 -12.37 -8.14
N ALA A 244 -1.75 -11.09 -8.20
CA ALA A 244 -1.16 -10.50 -9.40
C ALA A 244 0.15 -11.19 -9.84
N LEU A 245 0.83 -11.89 -8.93
CA LEU A 245 2.01 -12.71 -9.22
C LEU A 245 1.68 -14.16 -9.61
N ASN A 246 0.39 -14.48 -9.79
CA ASN A 246 -0.10 -15.83 -10.08
C ASN A 246 0.35 -16.88 -9.05
N LYS A 247 0.27 -16.51 -7.75
CA LYS A 247 0.66 -17.36 -6.62
C LYS A 247 -0.53 -17.73 -5.74
N PRO A 248 -0.53 -18.92 -5.10
CA PRO A 248 -1.64 -19.42 -4.31
C PRO A 248 -1.87 -18.63 -3.01
N VAL A 249 -3.14 -18.31 -2.72
CA VAL A 249 -3.57 -17.66 -1.48
C VAL A 249 -4.51 -18.59 -0.72
N ILE A 250 -4.31 -18.67 0.60
CA ILE A 250 -5.23 -19.28 1.56
C ILE A 250 -5.81 -18.14 2.41
N THR A 251 -7.13 -18.01 2.42
CA THR A 251 -7.82 -16.99 3.21
C THR A 251 -8.42 -17.55 4.50
N ILE A 252 -8.45 -16.72 5.54
CA ILE A 252 -9.03 -17.02 6.85
C ILE A 252 -10.20 -16.06 7.07
N ASP A 253 -11.40 -16.60 7.28
CA ASP A 253 -12.63 -15.86 7.63
C ASP A 253 -12.85 -14.59 6.80
N THR A 254 -12.59 -14.68 5.48
CA THR A 254 -12.75 -13.55 4.56
C THR A 254 -14.21 -13.19 4.39
N ILE A 255 -14.48 -11.89 4.36
CA ILE A 255 -15.79 -11.36 3.93
C ILE A 255 -15.90 -11.62 2.42
N SER A 256 -16.91 -12.41 2.02
CA SER A 256 -17.30 -12.70 0.64
C SER A 256 -18.70 -12.16 0.35
#